data_AF-A0A940FKW5-F1
#
_entry.id   AF-A0A940FKW5-F1
#
_cell.length_a   1.000
_cell.length_b   1.000
_cell.length_c   1.000
_cell.angle_alpha   90.00
_cell.angle_beta   90.00
_cell.angle_gamma   90.00
#
_symmetry.space_group_name_H-M   'P 1'
#
loop_
_entity.id
_entity.type
_entity.pdbx_description
1 polymer ?
#
loop_
_entity_poly.entity_id
_entity_poly.type
_entity_poly.pdbx_seq_one_letter_code
_entity_poly.pdbx_strand_id
1 'polypeptide(L)'
;MNKTLFTVCILLLSIQLVFANDYDKAWEALHRNDRKKATEFLQKALKDPATAADAYVTLVYLNSFEGNEKTGNDFTEKIIKPLKDANPYLYAMWFQTPVLGSYGKKEATSQLDLLSNIFQNPNIHGSLKAAAHYVKGTHHLSANEFEKALTEWKEVGSFIDWQFVGPFENLSGTGFYKDHGPLAHPEKTAVFSGVNKAPINWFTPAASNQDAWKFISSHVLNKTAIVFAQSFIYSPEDKEIMLNAGGSGSLKVWVNDALVVSESKEQVTELDYYRGLTKLNKGYNRILVQLGYTGNSTPNFIIRCTDANGNAIKGLKELSSPQPYTKAASNAELKEIPHFAETYFQQKIKAQPANPVNYILLTESLLRNDRAFEARKVIESVIKKFPDNSLLRYELIQCLSKTNNKTLLSQEIERLKEKDPTCLATFILNIQQLMNEEKYEEAEELHAKMDKLYKETSSTIQT
;
A
#
# COMPACT_ATOMS: atom_id res chain seq x y z
N MET A 1 63.20 -33.58 -32.61
CA MET A 1 61.83 -33.98 -32.22
C MET A 1 61.44 -33.22 -30.96
N ASN A 2 60.42 -32.36 -31.08
CA ASN A 2 59.51 -31.77 -30.08
C ASN A 2 60.11 -31.26 -28.75
N LYS A 3 60.33 -29.95 -28.57
CA LYS A 3 59.35 -28.88 -28.22
C LYS A 3 58.40 -29.29 -27.09
N THR A 4 58.64 -28.73 -25.90
CA THR A 4 57.57 -28.43 -24.94
C THR A 4 57.85 -27.06 -24.33
N LEU A 5 57.15 -26.08 -24.88
CA LEU A 5 57.14 -24.67 -24.50
C LEU A 5 56.28 -24.55 -23.23
N PHE A 6 56.84 -24.02 -22.16
CA PHE A 6 56.11 -23.70 -20.92
C PHE A 6 55.39 -22.36 -21.14
N THR A 7 54.13 -22.41 -21.55
CA THR A 7 53.29 -21.21 -21.71
C THR A 7 52.71 -20.83 -20.36
N VAL A 8 53.24 -19.77 -19.76
CA VAL A 8 52.64 -19.09 -18.60
C VAL A 8 51.44 -18.29 -19.09
N CYS A 9 50.22 -18.82 -18.88
CA CYS A 9 48.99 -18.06 -19.05
C CYS A 9 48.81 -17.09 -17.87
N ILE A 10 49.22 -15.84 -18.05
CA ILE A 10 48.84 -14.73 -17.17
C ILE A 10 47.35 -14.45 -17.44
N LEU A 11 46.49 -14.87 -16.52
CA LEU A 11 45.11 -14.41 -16.44
C LEU A 11 45.12 -12.92 -16.10
N LEU A 12 44.98 -12.07 -17.12
CA LEU A 12 44.57 -10.68 -16.96
C LEU A 12 43.14 -10.68 -16.42
N LEU A 13 42.99 -10.69 -15.09
CA LEU A 13 41.80 -10.14 -14.45
C LEU A 13 41.78 -8.66 -14.81
N SER A 14 41.05 -8.31 -15.86
CA SER A 14 40.58 -6.96 -16.09
C SER A 14 39.64 -6.61 -14.95
N ILE A 15 40.21 -6.09 -13.85
CA ILE A 15 39.47 -5.35 -12.84
C ILE A 15 38.88 -4.16 -13.60
N GLN A 16 37.63 -4.28 -14.03
CA GLN A 16 36.86 -3.12 -14.42
C GLN A 16 36.70 -2.30 -13.14
N LEU A 17 37.55 -1.29 -12.99
CA LEU A 17 37.30 -0.19 -12.07
C LEU A 17 36.01 0.46 -12.53
N VAL A 18 34.88 0.00 -11.98
CA VAL A 18 33.60 0.68 -12.12
C VAL A 18 33.77 1.99 -11.36
N PHE A 19 34.02 3.07 -12.08
CA PHE A 19 33.95 4.39 -11.48
C PHE A 19 32.52 4.59 -10.95
N ALA A 20 32.41 4.94 -9.66
CA ALA A 20 31.12 5.25 -9.04
C ALA A 20 30.40 6.29 -9.91
N ASN A 21 29.21 5.95 -10.39
CA ASN A 21 28.40 6.87 -11.18
C ASN A 21 27.88 8.00 -10.26
N ASP A 22 27.25 9.04 -10.82
CA ASP A 22 26.78 10.15 -9.99
C ASP A 22 25.68 9.72 -9.01
N TYR A 23 24.91 8.68 -9.30
CA TYR A 23 23.93 8.13 -8.37
C TYR A 23 24.59 7.46 -7.15
N ASP A 24 25.66 6.70 -7.37
CA ASP A 24 26.44 6.08 -6.28
C ASP A 24 27.08 7.16 -5.39
N LYS A 25 27.65 8.21 -6.01
CA LYS A 25 28.20 9.37 -5.26
C LYS A 25 27.15 10.11 -4.45
N ALA A 26 25.91 10.18 -4.94
CA ALA A 26 24.81 10.76 -4.17
C ALA A 26 24.53 9.94 -2.90
N TRP A 27 24.45 8.62 -2.99
CA TRP A 27 24.26 7.77 -1.82
C TRP A 27 25.45 7.81 -0.86
N GLU A 28 26.69 7.85 -1.36
CA GLU A 28 27.85 8.08 -0.51
C GLU A 28 27.75 9.39 0.29
N ALA A 29 27.24 10.47 -0.34
CA ALA A 29 26.99 11.73 0.35
C ALA A 29 25.85 11.60 1.38
N LEU A 30 24.75 10.91 1.05
CA LEU A 30 23.65 10.64 1.98
C LEU A 30 24.07 9.77 3.17
N HIS A 31 24.96 8.79 2.99
CA HIS A 31 25.50 8.00 4.10
C HIS A 31 26.33 8.83 5.08
N ARG A 32 26.82 9.99 4.65
CA ARG A 32 27.51 11.00 5.46
C ARG A 32 26.61 12.18 5.85
N ASN A 33 25.30 12.08 5.57
CA ASN A 33 24.30 13.14 5.77
C ASN A 33 24.61 14.46 5.04
N ASP A 34 25.45 14.44 3.99
CA ASP A 34 25.74 15.60 3.13
C ASP A 34 24.65 15.72 2.06
N ARG A 35 23.48 16.21 2.49
CA ARG A 35 22.27 16.30 1.66
C ARG A 35 22.43 17.27 0.49
N LYS A 36 23.13 18.39 0.71
CA LYS A 36 23.40 19.37 -0.36
C LYS A 36 24.18 18.73 -1.51
N LYS A 37 25.29 18.05 -1.20
CA LYS A 37 26.09 17.38 -2.22
C LYS A 37 25.37 16.19 -2.84
N ALA A 38 24.58 15.47 -2.05
CA ALA A 38 23.72 14.42 -2.57
C ALA A 38 22.75 14.96 -3.64
N THR A 39 22.07 16.08 -3.37
CA THR A 39 21.16 16.73 -4.32
C THR A 39 21.88 17.14 -5.61
N GLU A 40 23.08 17.72 -5.54
CA GLU A 40 23.88 18.06 -6.72
C GLU A 40 24.21 16.83 -7.59
N PHE A 41 24.55 15.70 -6.95
CA PHE A 41 24.83 14.44 -7.65
C PHE A 41 23.56 13.80 -8.22
N LEU A 42 22.45 13.81 -7.48
CA LEU A 42 21.16 13.31 -7.96
C LEU A 42 20.68 14.07 -9.19
N GLN A 43 20.84 15.40 -9.22
CA GLN A 43 20.51 16.22 -10.39
C GLN A 43 21.33 15.84 -11.63
N LYS A 44 22.59 15.41 -11.46
CA LYS A 44 23.40 14.88 -12.57
C LYS A 44 22.94 13.48 -12.97
N ALA A 45 22.67 12.61 -12.00
CA ALA A 45 22.18 11.25 -12.21
C ALA A 45 20.82 11.18 -12.92
N LEU A 46 19.98 12.22 -12.83
CA LEU A 46 18.75 12.36 -13.61
C LEU A 46 18.98 12.38 -15.14
N LYS A 47 20.19 12.72 -15.60
CA LYS A 47 20.52 12.80 -17.02
C LYS A 47 20.95 11.45 -17.61
N ASP A 48 21.30 10.49 -16.76
CA ASP A 48 21.67 9.13 -17.17
C ASP A 48 20.42 8.23 -17.14
N PRO A 49 19.94 7.71 -18.29
CA PRO A 49 18.78 6.83 -18.33
C PRO A 49 18.88 5.60 -17.43
N ALA A 50 20.10 5.11 -17.15
CA ALA A 50 20.30 3.94 -16.29
C ALA A 50 20.00 4.21 -14.82
N THR A 51 20.15 5.47 -14.38
CA THR A 51 19.95 5.87 -12.97
C THR A 51 18.81 6.87 -12.77
N ALA A 52 18.24 7.42 -13.85
CA ALA A 52 17.29 8.54 -13.77
C ALA A 52 16.08 8.27 -12.89
N ALA A 53 15.46 7.08 -13.00
CA ALA A 53 14.31 6.72 -12.17
C ALA A 53 14.70 6.66 -10.69
N ASP A 54 15.79 5.96 -10.36
CA ASP A 54 16.25 5.80 -8.98
C ASP A 54 16.73 7.13 -8.38
N ALA A 55 17.35 8.00 -9.19
CA ALA A 55 17.73 9.35 -8.80
C ALA A 55 16.51 10.22 -8.51
N TYR A 56 15.47 10.14 -9.36
CA TYR A 56 14.21 10.84 -9.13
C TYR A 56 13.51 10.39 -7.86
N VAL A 57 13.38 9.07 -7.65
CA VAL A 57 12.78 8.54 -6.41
C VAL A 57 13.58 9.01 -5.19
N THR A 58 14.90 8.94 -5.24
CA THR A 58 15.76 9.38 -4.13
C THR A 58 15.57 10.88 -3.84
N LEU A 59 15.42 11.72 -4.86
CA LEU A 59 15.10 13.14 -4.68
C LEU A 59 13.73 13.35 -4.03
N VAL A 60 12.70 12.57 -4.39
CA VAL A 60 11.37 12.68 -3.76
C VAL A 60 11.46 12.40 -2.25
N TYR A 61 12.09 11.31 -1.85
CA TYR A 61 12.25 10.96 -0.43
C TYR A 61 13.16 11.93 0.32
N LEU A 62 14.26 12.38 -0.30
CA LEU A 62 15.13 13.39 0.30
C LEU A 62 14.39 14.72 0.50
N ASN A 63 13.62 15.16 -0.50
CA ASN A 63 12.82 16.38 -0.41
C ASN A 63 11.74 16.27 0.67
N SER A 64 11.05 15.12 0.80
CA SER A 64 10.10 14.90 1.90
C SER A 64 10.79 14.93 3.26
N PHE A 65 11.95 14.29 3.40
CA PHE A 65 12.77 14.36 4.62
C PHE A 65 13.20 15.79 4.98
N GLU A 66 13.44 16.63 3.97
CA GLU A 66 13.75 18.05 4.12
C GLU A 66 12.53 18.98 4.13
N GLY A 67 11.30 18.43 4.14
CA GLY A 67 10.03 19.17 4.16
C GLY A 67 9.73 19.98 2.91
N ASN A 68 10.42 19.72 1.80
CA ASN A 68 10.23 20.37 0.51
C ASN A 68 9.33 19.51 -0.41
N GLU A 69 8.10 19.26 0.02
CA GLU A 69 7.15 18.38 -0.68
C GLU A 69 6.42 19.07 -1.84
N LYS A 70 7.15 19.77 -2.71
CA LYS A 70 6.56 20.40 -3.89
C LYS A 70 5.94 19.35 -4.80
N THR A 71 4.69 19.57 -5.19
CA THR A 71 3.99 18.75 -6.17
C THR A 71 4.40 19.16 -7.58
N GLY A 72 5.18 18.30 -8.26
CA GLY A 72 5.49 18.41 -9.67
C GLY A 72 4.48 17.66 -10.54
N ASN A 73 4.47 17.92 -11.85
CA ASN A 73 3.79 17.09 -12.85
C ASN A 73 4.78 16.16 -13.58
N ASP A 74 5.87 15.79 -12.90
CA ASP A 74 7.00 15.11 -13.50
C ASP A 74 7.02 13.60 -13.24
N PHE A 75 6.21 13.07 -12.31
CA PHE A 75 6.12 11.62 -12.06
C PHE A 75 5.80 10.83 -13.34
N THR A 76 4.90 11.35 -14.17
CA THR A 76 4.57 10.72 -15.45
C THR A 76 5.79 10.65 -16.39
N GLU A 77 6.53 11.76 -16.53
CA GLU A 77 7.70 11.84 -17.41
C GLU A 77 8.93 11.11 -16.86
N LYS A 78 9.09 11.07 -15.53
CA LYS A 78 10.28 10.54 -14.86
C LYS A 78 10.16 9.06 -14.49
N ILE A 79 8.94 8.56 -14.29
CA ILE A 79 8.68 7.18 -13.85
C ILE A 79 7.76 6.45 -14.82
N ILE A 80 6.56 6.96 -15.11
CA ILE A 80 5.55 6.20 -15.88
C ILE A 80 5.99 5.93 -17.31
N LYS A 81 6.48 6.95 -18.03
CA LYS A 81 6.90 6.83 -19.43
C LYS A 81 8.20 6.06 -19.65
N PRO A 82 9.29 6.30 -18.90
CA PRO A 82 10.60 5.69 -19.22
C PRO A 82 10.73 4.25 -18.73
N LEU A 83 9.95 3.83 -17.72
CA LEU A 83 10.04 2.48 -17.18
C LEU A 83 9.18 1.49 -17.97
N LYS A 84 9.73 0.30 -18.22
CA LYS A 84 8.99 -0.82 -18.82
C LYS A 84 7.79 -1.23 -17.96
N ASP A 85 7.97 -1.22 -16.64
CA ASP A 85 6.90 -1.49 -15.68
C ASP A 85 6.96 -0.45 -14.54
N ALA A 86 6.08 0.54 -14.64
CA ALA A 86 5.96 1.60 -13.65
C ALA A 86 5.02 1.23 -12.49
N ASN A 87 4.27 0.13 -12.59
CA ASN A 87 3.25 -0.25 -11.61
C ASN A 87 3.82 -0.40 -10.18
N PRO A 88 4.97 -1.06 -9.96
CA PRO A 88 5.57 -1.18 -8.63
C PRO A 88 5.94 0.17 -8.02
N TYR A 89 6.48 1.10 -8.82
CA TYR A 89 6.87 2.44 -8.36
C TYR A 89 5.64 3.28 -8.02
N LEU A 90 4.63 3.29 -8.89
CA LEU A 90 3.36 3.97 -8.62
C LEU A 90 2.69 3.40 -7.36
N TYR A 91 2.75 2.08 -7.15
CA TYR A 91 2.21 1.45 -5.95
C TYR A 91 2.93 1.90 -4.68
N ALA A 92 4.26 1.85 -4.66
CA ALA A 92 5.09 2.18 -3.51
C ALA A 92 5.02 3.66 -3.14
N MET A 93 5.08 4.54 -4.15
CA MET A 93 5.12 5.99 -3.94
C MET A 93 3.73 6.64 -3.88
N TRP A 94 2.66 5.84 -3.86
CA TRP A 94 1.28 6.30 -3.99
C TRP A 94 0.92 7.45 -3.05
N PHE A 95 1.32 7.35 -1.79
CA PHE A 95 1.00 8.33 -0.74
C PHE A 95 2.04 9.43 -0.58
N GLN A 96 3.10 9.44 -1.40
CA GLN A 96 4.05 10.54 -1.41
C GLN A 96 3.35 11.78 -1.97
N THR A 97 3.48 12.92 -1.29
CA THR A 97 2.81 14.18 -1.66
C THR A 97 3.04 14.56 -3.13
N PRO A 98 4.27 14.48 -3.69
CA PRO A 98 4.52 14.77 -5.10
C PRO A 98 3.88 13.81 -6.10
N VAL A 99 3.32 12.67 -5.64
CA VAL A 99 2.64 11.67 -6.47
C VAL A 99 1.13 11.86 -6.35
N LEU A 100 0.43 11.12 -5.49
CA LEU A 100 -1.00 11.35 -5.22
C LEU A 100 -1.26 11.88 -3.82
N GLY A 101 -0.34 11.70 -2.87
CA GLY A 101 -0.51 12.09 -1.47
C GLY A 101 -1.67 11.34 -0.76
N SER A 102 -1.92 11.73 0.49
CA SER A 102 -3.01 11.21 1.33
C SER A 102 -4.40 11.33 0.69
N TYR A 103 -5.34 10.48 1.12
CA TYR A 103 -6.75 10.59 0.74
C TYR A 103 -7.33 11.96 1.11
N GLY A 104 -8.38 12.37 0.39
CA GLY A 104 -9.06 13.66 0.58
C GLY A 104 -8.97 14.55 -0.66
N LYS A 105 -9.24 15.84 -0.47
CA LYS A 105 -9.23 16.82 -1.56
C LYS A 105 -7.81 17.06 -2.05
N LYS A 106 -7.55 16.68 -3.30
CA LYS A 106 -6.34 17.07 -4.04
C LYS A 106 -6.32 18.58 -4.26
N GLU A 107 -5.30 19.24 -3.72
CA GLU A 107 -5.09 20.69 -3.84
C GLU A 107 -4.22 21.05 -5.06
N ALA A 108 -3.36 20.12 -5.51
CA ALA A 108 -2.49 20.34 -6.66
C ALA A 108 -3.10 19.76 -7.94
N THR A 109 -3.15 20.55 -9.02
CA THR A 109 -3.62 20.10 -10.34
C THR A 109 -2.82 18.91 -10.87
N SER A 110 -1.51 18.83 -10.57
CA SER A 110 -0.67 17.72 -11.01
C SER A 110 -1.14 16.34 -10.50
N GLN A 111 -1.75 16.29 -9.31
CA GLN A 111 -2.32 15.04 -8.78
C GLN A 111 -3.55 14.60 -9.59
N LEU A 112 -4.38 15.54 -10.03
CA LEU A 112 -5.53 15.27 -10.89
C LEU A 112 -5.11 14.91 -12.32
N ASP A 113 -4.05 15.55 -12.84
CA ASP A 113 -3.44 15.19 -14.12
C ASP A 113 -2.85 13.79 -14.07
N LEU A 114 -2.17 13.41 -12.97
CA LEU A 114 -1.64 12.08 -12.78
C LEU A 114 -2.76 11.02 -12.74
N LEU A 115 -3.87 11.27 -12.05
CA LEU A 115 -5.05 10.39 -12.09
C LEU A 115 -5.55 10.20 -13.51
N SER A 116 -5.65 11.29 -14.29
CA SER A 116 -6.06 11.24 -15.69
C SER A 116 -5.11 10.39 -16.55
N ASN A 117 -3.80 10.54 -16.35
CA ASN A 117 -2.78 9.72 -17.00
C ASN A 117 -2.90 8.24 -16.61
N ILE A 118 -3.16 7.93 -15.34
CA ILE A 118 -3.37 6.55 -14.86
C ILE A 118 -4.54 5.89 -15.59
N PHE A 119 -5.67 6.59 -15.76
CA PHE A 119 -6.84 6.03 -16.44
C PHE A 119 -6.60 5.76 -17.92
N GLN A 120 -5.90 6.67 -18.60
CA GLN A 120 -5.67 6.60 -20.05
C GLN A 120 -4.52 5.65 -20.44
N ASN A 121 -3.62 5.33 -19.52
CA ASN A 121 -2.45 4.50 -19.83
C ASN A 121 -2.83 2.99 -19.83
N PRO A 122 -2.69 2.28 -20.97
CA PRO A 122 -3.05 0.86 -21.06
C PRO A 122 -2.09 -0.05 -20.27
N ASN A 123 -0.89 0.41 -19.94
CA ASN A 123 0.13 -0.36 -19.22
C ASN A 123 -0.02 -0.27 -17.70
N ILE A 124 -0.91 0.59 -17.19
CA ILE A 124 -1.21 0.65 -15.76
C ILE A 124 -2.19 -0.45 -15.40
N HIS A 125 -1.81 -1.25 -14.41
CA HIS A 125 -2.55 -2.38 -13.87
C HIS A 125 -3.94 -1.93 -13.38
N GLY A 126 -4.97 -2.72 -13.65
CA GLY A 126 -6.35 -2.37 -13.36
C GLY A 126 -6.65 -2.19 -11.87
N SER A 127 -5.89 -2.85 -10.98
CA SER A 127 -5.96 -2.58 -9.53
C SER A 127 -5.53 -1.15 -9.17
N LEU A 128 -4.49 -0.62 -9.83
CA LEU A 128 -4.06 0.77 -9.62
C LEU A 128 -5.07 1.77 -10.23
N LYS A 129 -5.71 1.42 -11.35
CA LYS A 129 -6.80 2.24 -11.91
C LYS A 129 -8.01 2.28 -10.97
N ALA A 130 -8.38 1.15 -10.39
CA ALA A 130 -9.46 1.10 -9.41
C ALA A 130 -9.12 1.87 -8.13
N ALA A 131 -7.87 1.77 -7.64
CA ALA A 131 -7.40 2.61 -6.54
C ALA A 131 -7.43 4.11 -6.90
N ALA A 132 -7.09 4.47 -8.14
CA ALA A 132 -7.17 5.84 -8.64
C ALA A 132 -8.62 6.35 -8.70
N HIS A 133 -9.58 5.53 -9.14
CA HIS A 133 -11.01 5.85 -9.07
C HIS A 133 -11.45 6.06 -7.61
N TYR A 134 -11.00 5.22 -6.68
CA TYR A 134 -11.29 5.42 -5.27
C TYR A 134 -10.74 6.76 -4.75
N VAL A 135 -9.48 7.07 -5.03
CA VAL A 135 -8.84 8.34 -4.68
C VAL A 135 -9.60 9.53 -5.28
N LYS A 136 -9.98 9.47 -6.56
CA LYS A 136 -10.74 10.53 -7.21
C LYS A 136 -12.14 10.70 -6.62
N GLY A 137 -12.79 9.60 -6.24
CA GLY A 137 -14.04 9.62 -5.49
C GLY A 137 -13.87 10.31 -4.13
N THR A 138 -12.79 10.04 -3.38
CA THR A 138 -12.52 10.74 -2.11
C THR A 138 -12.26 12.23 -2.30
N HIS A 139 -11.60 12.63 -3.40
CA HIS A 139 -11.43 14.03 -3.74
C HIS A 139 -12.78 14.72 -3.97
N HIS A 140 -13.65 14.12 -4.78
CA HIS A 140 -15.00 14.66 -5.03
C HIS A 140 -15.83 14.70 -3.74
N LEU A 141 -15.75 13.68 -2.89
CA LEU A 141 -16.41 13.67 -1.58
C LEU A 141 -15.95 14.86 -0.73
N SER A 142 -14.63 15.06 -0.59
CA SER A 142 -14.06 16.18 0.17
C SER A 142 -14.32 17.55 -0.47
N ALA A 143 -14.67 17.59 -1.77
CA ALA A 143 -15.10 18.79 -2.47
C ALA A 143 -16.63 19.01 -2.43
N ASN A 144 -17.38 18.18 -1.68
CA ASN A 144 -18.85 18.17 -1.62
C ASN A 144 -19.55 17.85 -2.96
N GLU A 145 -18.87 17.14 -3.87
CA GLU A 145 -19.38 16.72 -5.18
C GLU A 145 -19.87 15.26 -5.14
N PHE A 146 -20.89 14.99 -4.31
CA PHE A 146 -21.31 13.63 -3.95
C PHE A 146 -21.64 12.72 -5.15
N GLU A 147 -22.40 13.20 -6.13
CA GLU A 147 -22.76 12.40 -7.32
C GLU A 147 -21.53 11.99 -8.16
N LYS A 148 -20.51 12.86 -8.22
CA LYS A 148 -19.24 12.53 -8.87
C LYS A 148 -18.48 11.48 -8.07
N ALA A 149 -18.48 11.59 -6.74
CA ALA A 149 -17.86 10.59 -5.87
C ALA A 149 -18.49 9.20 -6.08
N LEU A 150 -19.82 9.11 -6.12
CA LEU A 150 -20.54 7.86 -6.38
C LEU A 150 -20.22 7.29 -7.77
N THR A 151 -20.12 8.15 -8.78
CA THR A 151 -19.75 7.75 -10.14
C THR A 151 -18.35 7.14 -10.17
N GLU A 152 -17.37 7.78 -9.52
CA GLU A 152 -16.00 7.26 -9.45
C GLU A 152 -15.92 5.95 -8.66
N TRP A 153 -16.59 5.85 -7.51
CA TRP A 153 -16.57 4.62 -6.71
C TRP A 153 -17.21 3.43 -7.43
N LYS A 154 -18.19 3.65 -8.29
CA LYS A 154 -18.74 2.59 -9.15
C LYS A 154 -17.70 2.03 -10.13
N GLU A 155 -16.78 2.85 -10.63
CA GLU A 155 -15.72 2.40 -11.54
C GLU A 155 -14.61 1.60 -10.84
N VAL A 156 -14.56 1.59 -9.50
CA VAL A 156 -13.72 0.64 -8.75
C VAL A 156 -14.11 -0.80 -9.11
N GLY A 157 -15.41 -1.06 -9.35
CA GLY A 157 -15.91 -2.37 -9.75
C GLY A 157 -15.90 -3.40 -8.62
N SER A 158 -16.12 -2.95 -7.39
CA SER A 158 -16.41 -3.82 -6.25
C SER A 158 -17.89 -4.13 -6.14
N PHE A 159 -18.19 -5.20 -5.41
CA PHE A 159 -19.55 -5.59 -5.07
C PHE A 159 -20.05 -4.82 -3.85
N ILE A 160 -21.27 -4.26 -3.90
CA ILE A 160 -21.85 -3.41 -2.84
C ILE A 160 -23.18 -3.95 -2.29
N ASP A 161 -23.87 -4.82 -3.03
CA ASP A 161 -25.11 -5.47 -2.58
C ASP A 161 -24.82 -6.73 -1.75
N TRP A 162 -24.89 -6.57 -0.43
CA TRP A 162 -24.58 -7.63 0.54
C TRP A 162 -25.72 -7.90 1.53
N GLN A 163 -25.88 -9.18 1.87
CA GLN A 163 -26.64 -9.62 3.03
C GLN A 163 -25.67 -10.03 4.14
N PHE A 164 -25.97 -9.72 5.40
CA PHE A 164 -25.10 -9.97 6.54
C PHE A 164 -25.73 -10.92 7.55
N VAL A 165 -24.89 -11.63 8.29
CA VAL A 165 -25.27 -12.32 9.53
C VAL A 165 -24.13 -12.25 10.53
N GLY A 166 -24.49 -11.95 11.77
CA GLY A 166 -23.58 -11.71 12.88
C GLY A 166 -24.30 -10.89 13.95
N PRO A 167 -23.66 -10.60 15.08
CA PRO A 167 -22.29 -10.98 15.43
C PRO A 167 -22.21 -12.44 15.92
N PHE A 168 -21.14 -13.15 15.54
CA PHE A 168 -20.73 -14.40 16.17
C PHE A 168 -19.53 -14.18 17.10
N GLU A 169 -19.29 -15.11 18.02
CA GLU A 169 -18.17 -15.01 18.96
C GLU A 169 -16.80 -15.03 18.27
N ASN A 170 -15.94 -14.09 18.64
CA ASN A 170 -14.54 -14.03 18.21
C ASN A 170 -13.56 -13.85 19.39
N LEU A 171 -13.79 -14.60 20.48
CA LEU A 171 -12.93 -14.53 21.67
C LEU A 171 -11.49 -14.93 21.31
N SER A 172 -10.55 -14.02 21.56
CA SER A 172 -9.12 -14.18 21.25
C SER A 172 -8.85 -14.66 19.81
N GLY A 173 -9.63 -14.19 18.83
CA GLY A 173 -9.48 -14.55 17.41
C GLY A 173 -9.93 -15.98 17.04
N THR A 174 -10.39 -16.77 18.01
CA THR A 174 -10.76 -18.18 17.78
C THR A 174 -12.00 -18.35 16.92
N GLY A 175 -12.83 -17.31 16.81
CA GLY A 175 -14.02 -17.30 15.96
C GLY A 175 -13.69 -17.57 14.50
N PHE A 176 -12.49 -17.19 14.05
CA PHE A 176 -12.04 -17.38 12.67
C PHE A 176 -12.08 -18.85 12.21
N TYR A 177 -11.79 -19.78 13.13
CA TYR A 177 -11.63 -21.22 12.85
C TYR A 177 -12.90 -22.03 13.07
N LYS A 178 -13.90 -21.47 13.77
CA LYS A 178 -15.15 -22.17 14.08
C LYS A 178 -16.06 -22.22 12.86
N ASP A 179 -16.78 -23.33 12.71
CA ASP A 179 -17.94 -23.36 11.84
C ASP A 179 -19.13 -22.72 12.57
N HIS A 180 -19.62 -21.62 12.03
CA HIS A 180 -20.76 -20.87 12.58
C HIS A 180 -22.08 -21.25 11.90
N GLY A 181 -22.04 -22.01 10.79
CA GLY A 181 -23.21 -22.40 9.99
C GLY A 181 -23.46 -21.63 8.68
N PRO A 182 -23.17 -20.32 8.52
CA PRO A 182 -23.50 -19.55 7.32
C PRO A 182 -23.01 -20.14 5.98
N LEU A 183 -21.91 -20.90 5.97
CA LEU A 183 -21.45 -21.57 4.76
C LEU A 183 -22.46 -22.60 4.25
N ALA A 184 -23.02 -23.43 5.14
CA ALA A 184 -23.98 -24.47 4.78
C ALA A 184 -25.39 -23.92 4.50
N HIS A 185 -25.73 -22.75 5.06
CA HIS A 185 -27.09 -22.22 5.11
C HIS A 185 -27.20 -20.81 4.47
N PRO A 186 -27.26 -20.69 3.13
CA PRO A 186 -27.42 -19.42 2.43
C PRO A 186 -28.82 -18.80 2.55
N GLU A 187 -29.83 -19.58 2.91
CA GLU A 187 -31.23 -19.18 2.91
C GLU A 187 -31.54 -18.13 3.98
N LYS A 188 -32.39 -17.15 3.63
CA LYS A 188 -32.78 -16.06 4.54
C LYS A 188 -33.46 -16.56 5.83
N THR A 189 -34.11 -17.71 5.79
CA THR A 189 -34.84 -18.32 6.91
C THR A 189 -33.94 -19.06 7.90
N ALA A 190 -32.66 -19.25 7.60
CA ALA A 190 -31.71 -19.91 8.50
C ALA A 190 -31.54 -19.11 9.79
N VAL A 191 -31.57 -19.80 10.93
CA VAL A 191 -31.35 -19.25 12.27
C VAL A 191 -30.01 -19.76 12.78
N PHE A 192 -29.16 -18.86 13.25
CA PHE A 192 -27.85 -19.18 13.80
C PHE A 192 -27.74 -18.75 15.27
N SER A 193 -26.77 -19.31 15.97
CA SER A 193 -26.42 -18.93 17.35
C SER A 193 -25.32 -17.87 17.35
N GLY A 194 -25.70 -16.61 17.51
CA GLY A 194 -24.78 -15.48 17.64
C GLY A 194 -24.11 -15.39 19.01
N VAL A 195 -23.52 -14.23 19.30
CA VAL A 195 -22.94 -13.91 20.62
C VAL A 195 -23.97 -14.15 21.74
N ASN A 196 -23.52 -14.73 22.86
CA ASN A 196 -24.38 -15.11 24.00
C ASN A 196 -25.54 -16.05 23.63
N LYS A 197 -25.40 -16.83 22.55
CA LYS A 197 -26.42 -17.74 22.01
C LYS A 197 -27.70 -17.04 21.55
N ALA A 198 -27.63 -15.75 21.24
CA ALA A 198 -28.77 -15.03 20.68
C ALA A 198 -29.12 -15.58 19.28
N PRO A 199 -30.40 -15.85 18.98
CA PRO A 199 -30.81 -16.24 17.64
C PRO A 199 -30.61 -15.06 16.68
N ILE A 200 -29.89 -15.30 15.58
CA ILE A 200 -29.65 -14.31 14.52
C ILE A 200 -29.97 -14.92 13.15
N ASN A 201 -30.33 -14.06 12.20
CA ASN A 201 -30.67 -14.43 10.84
C ASN A 201 -29.94 -13.54 9.84
N TRP A 202 -29.93 -13.96 8.58
CA TRP A 202 -29.48 -13.11 7.50
C TRP A 202 -30.36 -11.86 7.32
N PHE A 203 -29.75 -10.69 7.20
CA PHE A 203 -30.44 -9.42 6.97
C PHE A 203 -29.76 -8.60 5.88
N THR A 204 -30.54 -7.81 5.14
CA THR A 204 -30.03 -6.81 4.20
C THR A 204 -30.18 -5.44 4.85
N PRO A 205 -29.14 -4.60 4.93
CA PRO A 205 -29.26 -3.26 5.49
C PRO A 205 -30.31 -2.45 4.72
N ALA A 206 -31.18 -1.73 5.43
CA ALA A 206 -32.22 -0.90 4.81
C ALA A 206 -31.63 0.28 4.01
N ALA A 207 -30.45 0.76 4.43
CA ALA A 207 -29.62 1.69 3.69
C ALA A 207 -28.17 1.18 3.69
N SER A 208 -27.57 1.13 2.51
CA SER A 208 -26.13 0.90 2.35
C SER A 208 -25.50 2.17 1.80
N ASN A 209 -24.33 2.54 2.32
CA ASN A 209 -23.49 3.48 1.59
C ASN A 209 -23.12 2.87 0.24
N GLN A 210 -22.97 3.73 -0.76
CA GLN A 210 -22.54 3.38 -2.12
C GLN A 210 -20.99 3.51 -2.23
N ASP A 211 -20.30 3.33 -1.10
CA ASP A 211 -18.84 3.30 -1.04
C ASP A 211 -18.35 1.96 -1.63
N ALA A 212 -17.20 1.98 -2.30
CA ALA A 212 -16.57 0.78 -2.82
C ALA A 212 -16.17 -0.20 -1.69
N TRP A 213 -15.88 0.31 -0.49
CA TRP A 213 -15.60 -0.48 0.70
C TRP A 213 -16.86 -0.72 1.52
N LYS A 214 -17.04 -1.97 1.96
CA LYS A 214 -18.14 -2.35 2.83
C LYS A 214 -17.73 -2.27 4.30
N PHE A 215 -18.12 -1.18 4.96
CA PHE A 215 -17.95 -1.00 6.40
C PHE A 215 -19.02 -1.75 7.19
N ILE A 216 -18.61 -2.42 8.27
CA ILE A 216 -19.49 -3.29 9.07
C ILE A 216 -20.07 -2.60 10.30
N SER A 217 -19.33 -1.65 10.89
CA SER A 217 -19.70 -1.03 12.17
C SER A 217 -21.03 -0.27 12.16
N SER A 218 -21.53 0.13 11.00
CA SER A 218 -22.85 0.76 10.83
C SER A 218 -24.01 -0.24 10.81
N HIS A 219 -23.73 -1.55 10.70
CA HIS A 219 -24.71 -2.60 10.52
C HIS A 219 -24.68 -3.65 11.64
N VAL A 220 -23.51 -3.90 12.23
CA VAL A 220 -23.33 -4.86 13.33
C VAL A 220 -22.57 -4.18 14.48
N LEU A 221 -23.27 -3.92 15.58
CA LEU A 221 -22.75 -3.14 16.71
C LEU A 221 -21.96 -4.00 17.71
N ASN A 222 -20.81 -4.52 17.29
CA ASN A 222 -19.87 -5.23 18.17
C ASN A 222 -18.44 -4.74 17.94
N LYS A 223 -17.63 -4.75 19.00
CA LYS A 223 -16.18 -4.44 18.95
C LYS A 223 -15.32 -5.66 18.60
N THR A 224 -15.79 -6.84 18.99
CA THR A 224 -15.12 -8.11 18.70
C THR A 224 -16.18 -9.08 18.20
N ALA A 225 -16.07 -9.52 16.95
CA ALA A 225 -17.02 -10.44 16.35
C ALA A 225 -16.45 -11.14 15.11
N ILE A 226 -17.10 -12.24 14.73
CA ILE A 226 -17.15 -12.69 13.34
C ILE A 226 -18.46 -12.21 12.72
N VAL A 227 -18.40 -11.71 11.50
CA VAL A 227 -19.56 -11.34 10.67
C VAL A 227 -19.40 -12.02 9.32
N PHE A 228 -20.47 -12.62 8.82
CA PHE A 228 -20.53 -13.12 7.46
C PHE A 228 -21.29 -12.15 6.57
N ALA A 229 -20.85 -12.03 5.33
CA ALA A 229 -21.54 -11.30 4.28
C ALA A 229 -21.67 -12.19 3.04
N GLN A 230 -22.83 -12.18 2.37
CA GLN A 230 -23.01 -12.91 1.12
C GLN A 230 -23.62 -12.04 0.03
N SER A 231 -23.21 -12.31 -1.21
CA SER A 231 -23.78 -11.73 -2.43
C SER A 231 -23.86 -12.81 -3.52
N PHE A 232 -24.84 -12.66 -4.41
CA PHE A 232 -25.10 -13.60 -5.50
C PHE A 232 -24.84 -12.92 -6.84
N ILE A 233 -23.76 -13.34 -7.49
CA ILE A 233 -23.21 -12.71 -8.68
C ILE A 233 -23.62 -13.50 -9.93
N TYR A 234 -24.44 -12.89 -10.77
CA TYR A 234 -24.79 -13.43 -12.07
C TYR A 234 -23.62 -13.26 -13.05
N SER A 235 -23.18 -14.37 -13.64
CA SER A 235 -22.26 -14.40 -14.78
C SER A 235 -23.02 -14.87 -16.04
N PRO A 236 -22.89 -14.18 -17.18
CA PRO A 236 -23.54 -14.60 -18.43
C PRO A 236 -22.94 -15.87 -19.04
N GLU A 237 -21.73 -16.25 -18.61
CA GLU A 237 -20.94 -17.37 -19.13
C GLU A 237 -20.06 -17.99 -18.03
N ASP A 238 -19.55 -19.18 -18.30
CA ASP A 238 -18.47 -19.76 -17.51
C ASP A 238 -17.19 -18.94 -17.72
N LYS A 239 -16.51 -18.54 -16.63
CA LYS A 239 -15.31 -17.70 -16.72
C LYS A 239 -14.34 -17.98 -15.59
N GLU A 240 -13.06 -18.12 -15.92
CA GLU A 240 -11.96 -18.06 -14.96
C GLU A 240 -11.67 -16.61 -14.61
N ILE A 241 -11.57 -16.31 -13.32
CA ILE A 241 -11.44 -14.95 -12.81
C ILE A 241 -10.39 -14.90 -11.71
N MET A 242 -9.82 -13.72 -11.50
CA MET A 242 -9.11 -13.40 -10.27
C MET A 242 -10.11 -12.81 -9.27
N LEU A 243 -10.31 -13.50 -8.15
CA LEU A 243 -11.04 -12.94 -7.02
C LEU A 243 -10.04 -12.15 -6.20
N ASN A 244 -10.27 -10.85 -6.06
CA ASN A 244 -9.43 -9.96 -5.31
C ASN A 244 -10.19 -9.46 -4.09
N ALA A 245 -9.51 -9.40 -2.95
CA ALA A 245 -10.05 -8.95 -1.70
C ALA A 245 -9.06 -8.05 -0.95
N GLY A 246 -9.60 -7.13 -0.17
CA GLY A 246 -8.88 -6.29 0.79
C GLY A 246 -9.80 -6.02 1.97
N GLY A 247 -9.25 -5.46 3.05
CA GLY A 247 -10.05 -5.18 4.24
C GLY A 247 -9.26 -4.76 5.45
N SER A 248 -10.01 -4.58 6.54
CA SER A 248 -9.52 -4.42 7.90
C SER A 248 -10.12 -5.54 8.76
N GLY A 249 -9.29 -6.49 9.15
CA GLY A 249 -9.68 -7.68 9.91
C GLY A 249 -9.04 -8.96 9.35
N SER A 250 -9.41 -10.09 9.93
CA SER A 250 -9.16 -11.43 9.37
C SER A 250 -10.26 -11.75 8.36
N LEU A 251 -9.92 -12.49 7.30
CA LEU A 251 -10.79 -12.63 6.14
C LEU A 251 -10.77 -14.06 5.59
N LYS A 252 -11.95 -14.65 5.39
CA LYS A 252 -12.12 -15.77 4.45
C LYS A 252 -13.08 -15.38 3.36
N VAL A 253 -12.82 -15.84 2.14
CA VAL A 253 -13.75 -15.67 1.02
C VAL A 253 -13.95 -17.00 0.32
N TRP A 254 -15.21 -17.35 0.08
CA TRP A 254 -15.61 -18.51 -0.70
C TRP A 254 -16.35 -18.07 -1.97
N VAL A 255 -16.15 -18.83 -3.03
CA VAL A 255 -16.91 -18.74 -4.28
C VAL A 255 -17.55 -20.08 -4.55
N ASN A 256 -18.88 -20.13 -4.64
CA ASN A 256 -19.64 -21.37 -4.79
C ASN A 256 -19.26 -22.43 -3.75
N ASP A 257 -19.11 -21.99 -2.50
CA ASP A 257 -18.67 -22.76 -1.33
C ASP A 257 -17.23 -23.31 -1.39
N ALA A 258 -16.45 -23.03 -2.44
CA ALA A 258 -15.02 -23.30 -2.46
C ALA A 258 -14.24 -22.15 -1.83
N LEU A 259 -13.33 -22.45 -0.90
CA LEU A 259 -12.48 -21.46 -0.24
C LEU A 259 -11.45 -20.91 -1.23
N VAL A 260 -11.38 -19.58 -1.38
CA VAL A 260 -10.51 -18.89 -2.34
C VAL A 260 -9.48 -17.98 -1.64
N VAL A 261 -9.84 -17.40 -0.50
CA VAL A 261 -8.97 -16.57 0.35
C VAL A 261 -9.14 -17.00 1.80
N SER A 262 -8.04 -17.08 2.56
CA SER A 262 -8.07 -17.36 4.00
C SER A 262 -6.88 -16.71 4.70
N GLU A 263 -7.11 -15.58 5.35
CA GLU A 263 -6.13 -14.87 6.19
C GLU A 263 -6.66 -14.76 7.62
N SER A 264 -5.94 -15.37 8.56
CA SER A 264 -6.31 -15.43 9.97
C SER A 264 -5.83 -14.22 10.78
N LYS A 265 -4.80 -13.53 10.29
CA LYS A 265 -4.25 -12.35 10.92
C LYS A 265 -5.17 -11.16 10.63
N GLU A 266 -5.54 -10.44 11.68
CA GLU A 266 -6.23 -9.16 11.51
C GLU A 266 -5.25 -8.14 10.94
N GLN A 267 -5.55 -7.62 9.76
CA GLN A 267 -4.66 -6.70 9.04
C GLN A 267 -5.46 -5.69 8.23
N VAL A 268 -4.95 -4.45 8.15
CA VAL A 268 -5.45 -3.43 7.22
C VAL A 268 -4.69 -3.57 5.90
N THR A 269 -5.40 -3.67 4.80
CA THR A 269 -4.82 -3.87 3.47
C THR A 269 -5.44 -2.91 2.47
N GLU A 270 -4.74 -2.65 1.37
CA GLU A 270 -5.35 -1.98 0.22
C GLU A 270 -6.27 -2.93 -0.55
N LEU A 271 -7.02 -2.36 -1.49
CA LEU A 271 -7.83 -3.16 -2.41
C LEU A 271 -6.93 -4.10 -3.23
N ASP A 272 -7.48 -5.26 -3.57
CA ASP A 272 -6.83 -6.33 -4.31
C ASP A 272 -5.55 -6.94 -3.71
N TYR A 273 -5.30 -6.76 -2.41
CA TYR A 273 -4.12 -7.34 -1.76
C TYR A 273 -4.18 -8.89 -1.74
N TYR A 274 -5.28 -9.45 -1.24
CA TYR A 274 -5.51 -10.89 -1.26
C TYR A 274 -6.09 -11.30 -2.61
N ARG A 275 -5.58 -12.38 -3.19
CA ARG A 275 -5.96 -12.81 -4.53
C ARG A 275 -6.06 -14.32 -4.60
N GLY A 276 -7.07 -14.81 -5.31
CA GLY A 276 -7.22 -16.24 -5.60
C GLY A 276 -7.87 -16.47 -6.95
N LEU A 277 -7.30 -17.41 -7.71
CA LEU A 277 -7.87 -17.87 -8.96
C LEU A 277 -9.10 -18.74 -8.67
N THR A 278 -10.20 -18.47 -9.37
CA THR A 278 -11.43 -19.25 -9.25
C THR A 278 -12.25 -19.19 -10.53
N LYS A 279 -13.37 -19.91 -10.56
CA LYS A 279 -14.29 -19.97 -11.71
C LYS A 279 -15.67 -19.47 -11.29
N LEU A 280 -16.24 -18.58 -12.09
CA LEU A 280 -17.68 -18.32 -12.11
C LEU A 280 -18.32 -19.25 -13.13
N ASN A 281 -19.41 -19.91 -12.73
CA ASN A 281 -20.28 -20.65 -13.63
C ASN A 281 -21.27 -19.67 -14.28
N LYS A 282 -21.74 -19.99 -15.48
CA LYS A 282 -22.90 -19.33 -16.07
C LYS A 282 -24.11 -19.42 -15.11
N GLY A 283 -24.78 -18.29 -14.91
CA GLY A 283 -25.84 -18.14 -13.92
C GLY A 283 -25.33 -17.49 -12.63
N TYR A 284 -26.05 -17.70 -11.52
CA TYR A 284 -25.67 -17.13 -10.22
C TYR A 284 -24.56 -17.93 -9.55
N ASN A 285 -23.64 -17.17 -8.95
CA ASN A 285 -22.53 -17.66 -8.15
C ASN A 285 -22.62 -17.02 -6.77
N ARG A 286 -22.41 -17.80 -5.71
CA ARG A 286 -22.40 -17.25 -4.36
C ARG A 286 -20.99 -16.80 -4.01
N ILE A 287 -20.84 -15.56 -3.58
CA ILE A 287 -19.64 -15.09 -2.88
C ILE A 287 -20.00 -14.94 -1.41
N LEU A 288 -19.27 -15.63 -0.54
CA LEU A 288 -19.40 -15.54 0.91
C LEU A 288 -18.11 -14.98 1.48
N VAL A 289 -18.22 -14.00 2.37
CA VAL A 289 -17.12 -13.39 3.11
C VAL A 289 -17.35 -13.70 4.59
N GLN A 290 -16.29 -14.12 5.29
CA GLN A 290 -16.23 -14.13 6.75
C GLN A 290 -15.20 -13.07 7.16
N LEU A 291 -15.64 -12.06 7.88
CA LEU A 291 -14.80 -11.01 8.45
C LEU A 291 -14.70 -11.19 9.96
N GLY A 292 -13.49 -11.31 10.49
CA GLY A 292 -13.24 -11.34 11.92
C GLY A 292 -12.44 -10.13 12.37
N TYR A 293 -12.82 -9.54 13.50
CA TYR A 293 -12.16 -8.34 14.00
C TYR A 293 -12.22 -8.26 15.53
N THR A 294 -11.29 -7.50 16.12
CA THR A 294 -11.18 -7.27 17.55
C THR A 294 -10.97 -5.79 17.91
N GLY A 295 -11.47 -5.39 19.08
CA GLY A 295 -11.17 -4.09 19.68
C GLY A 295 -11.80 -2.89 18.96
N ASN A 296 -11.01 -1.85 18.69
CA ASN A 296 -11.47 -0.60 18.09
C ASN A 296 -11.09 -0.49 16.60
N SER A 297 -10.90 -1.61 15.90
CA SER A 297 -10.69 -1.59 14.45
C SER A 297 -11.89 -0.97 13.72
N THR A 298 -11.69 -0.48 12.49
CA THR A 298 -12.76 -0.10 11.57
C THR A 298 -12.99 -1.26 10.58
N PRO A 299 -13.72 -2.33 10.96
CA PRO A 299 -13.85 -3.53 10.15
C PRO A 299 -14.55 -3.22 8.83
N ASN A 300 -13.90 -3.63 7.75
CA ASN A 300 -14.41 -3.47 6.41
C ASN A 300 -13.80 -4.52 5.47
N PHE A 301 -14.42 -4.67 4.31
CA PHE A 301 -13.85 -5.45 3.21
C PHE A 301 -14.21 -4.84 1.87
N ILE A 302 -13.48 -5.23 0.83
CA ILE A 302 -13.79 -4.99 -0.58
C ILE A 302 -13.58 -6.29 -1.34
N ILE A 303 -14.50 -6.62 -2.25
CA ILE A 303 -14.38 -7.79 -3.15
C ILE A 303 -14.53 -7.33 -4.60
N ARG A 304 -13.62 -7.79 -5.46
CA ARG A 304 -13.62 -7.51 -6.90
C ARG A 304 -13.31 -8.77 -7.69
N CYS A 305 -14.04 -8.99 -8.79
CA CYS A 305 -13.70 -10.00 -9.79
C CYS A 305 -13.01 -9.33 -10.97
N THR A 306 -11.77 -9.72 -11.27
CA THR A 306 -10.96 -9.11 -12.33
C THR A 306 -10.41 -10.13 -13.32
N ASP A 307 -9.92 -9.64 -14.46
CA ASP A 307 -8.97 -10.37 -15.29
C ASP A 307 -7.58 -10.45 -14.62
N ALA A 308 -6.62 -11.10 -15.29
CA ALA A 308 -5.24 -11.26 -14.80
C ALA A 308 -4.45 -9.94 -14.72
N ASN A 309 -4.93 -8.88 -15.38
CA ASN A 309 -4.33 -7.54 -15.36
C ASN A 309 -5.03 -6.60 -14.36
N GLY A 310 -5.94 -7.12 -13.52
CA GLY A 310 -6.65 -6.36 -12.49
C GLY A 310 -7.83 -5.53 -13.01
N ASN A 311 -8.24 -5.67 -14.27
CA ASN A 311 -9.41 -4.96 -14.79
C ASN A 311 -10.69 -5.66 -14.32
N ALA A 312 -11.63 -4.89 -13.76
CA ALA A 312 -12.92 -5.44 -13.31
C ALA A 312 -13.67 -6.09 -14.47
N ILE A 313 -14.20 -7.30 -14.24
CA ILE A 313 -14.97 -8.02 -15.26
C ILE A 313 -16.31 -7.33 -15.47
N LYS A 314 -16.54 -6.86 -16.69
CA LYS A 314 -17.78 -6.19 -17.07
C LYS A 314 -18.91 -7.22 -17.26
N GLY A 315 -20.15 -6.78 -17.01
CA GLY A 315 -21.36 -7.59 -17.21
C GLY A 315 -21.78 -8.49 -16.04
N LEU A 316 -21.00 -8.54 -14.97
CA LEU A 316 -21.42 -9.16 -13.71
C LEU A 316 -22.52 -8.32 -13.06
N LYS A 317 -23.53 -8.98 -12.48
CA LYS A 317 -24.61 -8.33 -11.74
C LYS A 317 -24.76 -8.97 -10.38
N GLU A 318 -24.86 -8.16 -9.34
CA GLU A 318 -25.00 -8.62 -7.97
C GLU A 318 -26.44 -8.54 -7.46
N LEU A 319 -26.75 -9.39 -6.50
CA LEU A 319 -27.96 -9.35 -5.70
C LEU A 319 -27.63 -9.77 -4.27
N SER A 320 -28.17 -9.06 -3.29
CA SER A 320 -28.08 -9.47 -1.88
C SER A 320 -29.07 -10.58 -1.52
N SER A 321 -30.10 -10.82 -2.34
CA SER A 321 -31.08 -11.87 -2.11
C SER A 321 -30.54 -13.25 -2.50
N PRO A 322 -30.83 -14.32 -1.71
CA PRO A 322 -30.44 -15.68 -2.07
C PRO A 322 -30.89 -16.11 -3.45
N GLN A 323 -29.96 -16.67 -4.23
CA GLN A 323 -30.22 -17.22 -5.57
C GLN A 323 -29.73 -18.67 -5.65
N PRO A 324 -30.35 -19.52 -6.48
CA PRO A 324 -29.82 -20.86 -6.76
C PRO A 324 -28.43 -20.76 -7.42
N TYR A 325 -27.45 -21.48 -6.90
CA TYR A 325 -26.10 -21.57 -7.44
C TYR A 325 -25.61 -23.02 -7.42
N THR A 326 -24.66 -23.34 -8.29
CA THR A 326 -24.02 -24.66 -8.31
C THR A 326 -22.75 -24.60 -7.46
N LYS A 327 -22.66 -25.47 -6.46
CA LYS A 327 -21.45 -25.60 -5.63
C LYS A 327 -20.26 -26.04 -6.49
N ALA A 328 -19.08 -25.55 -6.15
CA ALA A 328 -17.84 -26.01 -6.79
C ALA A 328 -17.63 -27.51 -6.52
N ALA A 329 -17.16 -28.24 -7.55
CA ALA A 329 -16.98 -29.69 -7.46
C ALA A 329 -15.86 -30.11 -6.49
N SER A 330 -14.91 -29.22 -6.21
CA SER A 330 -13.82 -29.45 -5.24
C SER A 330 -13.24 -28.13 -4.76
N ASN A 331 -12.73 -28.11 -3.54
CA ASN A 331 -11.86 -27.03 -3.08
C ASN A 331 -10.52 -27.15 -3.81
N ALA A 332 -10.22 -26.22 -4.71
CA ALA A 332 -8.87 -26.08 -5.22
C ALA A 332 -7.93 -25.75 -4.04
N GLU A 333 -6.69 -26.26 -4.10
CA GLU A 333 -5.67 -25.88 -3.13
C GLU A 333 -5.47 -24.36 -3.17
N LEU A 334 -5.48 -23.72 -1.99
CA LEU A 334 -5.20 -22.30 -1.87
C LEU A 334 -3.76 -22.04 -2.28
N LYS A 335 -3.58 -21.35 -3.41
CA LYS A 335 -2.27 -20.89 -3.86
C LYS A 335 -2.10 -19.43 -3.48
N GLU A 336 -1.08 -19.15 -2.68
CA GLU A 336 -0.68 -17.77 -2.39
C GLU A 336 -0.22 -17.11 -3.69
N ILE A 337 -0.75 -15.92 -3.99
CA ILE A 337 -0.37 -15.12 -5.15
C ILE A 337 0.41 -13.89 -4.65
N PRO A 338 1.76 -13.90 -4.73
CA PRO A 338 2.60 -12.84 -4.15
C PRO A 338 2.29 -11.45 -4.70
N HIS A 339 2.20 -10.45 -3.83
CA HIS A 339 1.89 -9.07 -4.21
C HIS A 339 2.93 -8.54 -5.22
N PHE A 340 2.47 -7.91 -6.32
CA PHE A 340 3.32 -7.60 -7.48
C PHE A 340 4.44 -6.61 -7.14
N ALA A 341 4.14 -5.54 -6.41
CA ALA A 341 5.12 -4.52 -6.06
C ALA A 341 6.15 -5.04 -5.05
N GLU A 342 5.71 -5.84 -4.08
CA GLU A 342 6.61 -6.45 -3.10
C GLU A 342 7.57 -7.42 -3.79
N THR A 343 7.05 -8.28 -4.65
CA THR A 343 7.83 -9.24 -5.44
C THR A 343 8.86 -8.53 -6.31
N TYR A 344 8.44 -7.43 -6.97
CA TYR A 344 9.31 -6.64 -7.83
C TYR A 344 10.50 -6.05 -7.05
N PHE A 345 10.26 -5.38 -5.92
CA PHE A 345 11.36 -4.77 -5.16
C PHE A 345 12.21 -5.80 -4.41
N GLN A 346 11.63 -6.93 -3.98
CA GLN A 346 12.42 -8.07 -3.49
C GLN A 346 13.41 -8.58 -4.55
N GLN A 347 12.97 -8.70 -5.81
CA GLN A 347 13.84 -9.08 -6.92
C GLN A 347 14.88 -8.00 -7.23
N LYS A 348 14.49 -6.72 -7.21
CA LYS A 348 15.41 -5.60 -7.44
C LYS A 348 16.49 -5.52 -6.35
N ILE A 349 16.15 -5.79 -5.08
CA ILE A 349 17.12 -5.93 -3.98
C ILE A 349 18.08 -7.10 -4.22
N LYS A 350 17.59 -8.26 -4.68
CA LYS A 350 18.45 -9.40 -5.00
C LYS A 350 19.45 -9.07 -6.13
N ALA A 351 18.99 -8.35 -7.16
CA ALA A 351 19.83 -7.96 -8.29
C ALA A 351 20.79 -6.80 -7.97
N GLN A 352 20.37 -5.87 -7.11
CA GLN A 352 21.10 -4.65 -6.78
C GLN A 352 21.13 -4.43 -5.25
N PRO A 353 21.83 -5.30 -4.48
CA PRO A 353 21.78 -5.29 -3.02
C PRO A 353 22.51 -4.10 -2.36
N ALA A 354 23.22 -3.31 -3.16
CA ALA A 354 23.89 -2.08 -2.73
C ALA A 354 23.02 -0.82 -2.89
N ASN A 355 21.91 -0.89 -3.63
CA ASN A 355 21.08 0.26 -3.94
C ASN A 355 19.99 0.47 -2.86
N PRO A 356 20.11 1.49 -1.98
CA PRO A 356 19.23 1.65 -0.83
C PRO A 356 17.79 2.01 -1.21
N VAL A 357 17.56 2.66 -2.36
CA VAL A 357 16.20 3.07 -2.77
C VAL A 357 15.26 1.88 -2.94
N ASN A 358 15.80 0.71 -3.31
CA ASN A 358 15.01 -0.51 -3.47
C ASN A 358 14.45 -1.01 -2.13
N TYR A 359 15.20 -0.79 -1.04
CA TYR A 359 14.76 -1.11 0.32
C TYR A 359 13.68 -0.13 0.79
N ILE A 360 13.81 1.16 0.47
CA ILE A 360 12.78 2.17 0.75
C ILE A 360 11.48 1.80 0.03
N LEU A 361 11.52 1.54 -1.28
CA LEU A 361 10.32 1.22 -2.06
C LEU A 361 9.64 -0.10 -1.64
N LEU A 362 10.42 -1.11 -1.21
CA LEU A 362 9.84 -2.32 -0.61
C LEU A 362 9.20 -2.04 0.75
N THR A 363 9.85 -1.23 1.59
CA THR A 363 9.34 -0.80 2.90
C THR A 363 7.99 -0.10 2.73
N GLU A 364 7.91 0.82 1.78
CA GLU A 364 6.70 1.61 1.47
C GLU A 364 5.57 0.74 0.92
N SER A 365 5.90 -0.22 0.04
CA SER A 365 4.93 -1.21 -0.45
C SER A 365 4.33 -2.06 0.67
N LEU A 366 5.14 -2.42 1.67
CA LEU A 366 4.70 -3.17 2.85
C LEU A 366 3.86 -2.30 3.80
N LEU A 367 4.29 -1.05 4.06
CA LEU A 367 3.57 -0.10 4.93
C LEU A 367 2.21 0.31 4.35
N ARG A 368 2.06 0.26 3.03
CA ARG A 368 0.78 0.47 2.35
C ARG A 368 -0.25 -0.62 2.69
N ASN A 369 0.18 -1.82 3.07
CA ASN A 369 -0.68 -2.91 3.55
C ASN A 369 -0.54 -3.19 5.05
N ASP A 370 -0.14 -2.18 5.84
CA ASP A 370 0.03 -2.30 7.30
C ASP A 370 0.98 -3.43 7.75
N ARG A 371 1.91 -3.83 6.88
CA ARG A 371 2.94 -4.86 7.18
C ARG A 371 4.17 -4.24 7.83
N ALA A 372 3.93 -3.46 8.87
CA ALA A 372 4.96 -2.61 9.44
C ALA A 372 6.10 -3.39 10.14
N PHE A 373 5.84 -4.62 10.60
CA PHE A 373 6.89 -5.50 11.14
C PHE A 373 7.84 -5.99 10.03
N GLU A 374 7.30 -6.42 8.90
CA GLU A 374 8.11 -6.81 7.74
C GLU A 374 8.84 -5.61 7.12
N ALA A 375 8.15 -4.48 7.00
CA ALA A 375 8.74 -3.22 6.53
C ALA A 375 9.95 -2.81 7.38
N ARG A 376 9.80 -2.87 8.72
CA ARG A 376 10.89 -2.61 9.66
C ARG A 376 12.09 -3.53 9.43
N LYS A 377 11.88 -4.83 9.24
CA LYS A 377 12.98 -5.77 8.95
C LYS A 377 13.74 -5.41 7.68
N VAL A 378 13.03 -4.96 6.64
CA VAL A 378 13.63 -4.53 5.37
C VAL A 378 14.51 -3.32 5.59
N ILE A 379 14.00 -2.24 6.19
CA ILE A 379 14.78 -1.01 6.37
C ILE A 379 15.95 -1.19 7.36
N GLU A 380 15.76 -1.95 8.45
CA GLU A 380 16.85 -2.29 9.39
C GLU A 380 17.99 -3.05 8.70
N SER A 381 17.70 -3.87 7.69
CA SER A 381 18.73 -4.61 6.97
C SER A 381 19.70 -3.72 6.19
N VAL A 382 19.21 -2.58 5.65
CA VAL A 382 20.06 -1.60 4.95
C VAL A 382 20.70 -0.61 5.94
N ILE A 383 20.02 -0.25 7.03
CA ILE A 383 20.60 0.57 8.11
C ILE A 383 21.82 -0.12 8.74
N LYS A 384 21.83 -1.45 8.87
CA LYS A 384 23.02 -2.17 9.36
C LYS A 384 24.28 -1.91 8.52
N LYS A 385 24.12 -1.66 7.21
CA LYS A 385 25.23 -1.32 6.31
C LYS A 385 25.61 0.16 6.40
N PHE A 386 24.61 1.01 6.64
CA PHE A 386 24.76 2.47 6.65
C PHE A 386 24.15 3.06 7.94
N PRO A 387 24.79 2.80 9.10
CA PRO A 387 24.18 3.06 10.39
C PRO A 387 23.96 4.54 10.68
N ASP A 388 24.60 5.47 9.97
CA ASP A 388 24.47 6.90 10.22
C ASP A 388 23.65 7.67 9.18
N ASN A 389 23.11 6.98 8.18
CA ASN A 389 22.27 7.62 7.16
C ASN A 389 20.91 8.04 7.76
N SER A 390 20.69 9.34 7.88
CA SER A 390 19.49 9.91 8.48
C SER A 390 18.22 9.68 7.66
N LEU A 391 18.32 9.65 6.32
CA LEU A 391 17.17 9.38 5.46
C LEU A 391 16.63 7.96 5.69
N LEU A 392 17.49 6.94 5.70
CA LEU A 392 17.07 5.56 5.96
C LEU A 392 16.50 5.39 7.37
N ARG A 393 17.03 6.13 8.36
CA ARG A 393 16.50 6.11 9.72
C ARG A 393 15.19 6.87 9.87
N TYR A 394 14.97 7.90 9.07
CA TYR A 394 13.68 8.55 8.97
C TYR A 394 12.61 7.57 8.47
N GLU A 395 12.92 6.75 7.46
CA GLU A 395 12.02 5.66 7.03
C GLU A 395 11.76 4.63 8.14
N LEU A 396 12.76 4.33 8.98
CA LEU A 396 12.56 3.51 10.18
C LEU A 396 11.62 4.20 11.20
N ILE A 397 11.75 5.50 11.41
CA ILE A 397 10.83 6.28 12.26
C ILE A 397 9.39 6.19 11.74
N GLN A 398 9.17 6.23 10.42
CA GLN A 398 7.85 6.02 9.84
C GLN A 398 7.30 4.62 10.17
N CYS A 399 8.13 3.58 10.04
CA CYS A 399 7.75 2.21 10.41
C CYS A 399 7.40 2.07 11.92
N LEU A 400 8.21 2.66 12.79
CA LEU A 400 8.04 2.59 14.24
C LEU A 400 6.79 3.35 14.71
N SER A 401 6.47 4.46 14.05
CA SER A 401 5.26 5.23 14.30
C SER A 401 3.99 4.44 13.98
N LYS A 402 4.00 3.61 12.93
CA LYS A 402 2.87 2.72 12.60
C LYS A 402 2.72 1.51 13.53
N THR A 403 3.80 1.01 14.13
CA THR A 403 3.77 -0.17 15.02
C THR A 403 3.53 0.16 16.49
N ASN A 404 3.26 1.43 16.84
CA ASN A 404 3.13 1.94 18.22
C ASN A 404 4.31 1.50 19.13
N ASN A 405 5.49 1.30 18.56
CA ASN A 405 6.69 0.89 19.30
C ASN A 405 7.36 2.10 19.95
N LYS A 406 6.70 2.67 20.97
CA LYS A 406 7.08 3.93 21.60
C LYS A 406 8.54 3.93 22.10
N THR A 407 9.00 2.84 22.68
CA THR A 407 10.37 2.75 23.22
C THR A 407 11.42 2.90 22.14
N LEU A 408 11.33 2.13 21.05
CA LEU A 408 12.31 2.23 19.96
C LEU A 408 12.15 3.53 19.17
N LEU A 409 10.91 4.02 19.01
CA LEU A 409 10.65 5.31 18.38
C LEU A 409 11.36 6.44 19.13
N SER A 410 11.22 6.50 20.46
CA SER A 410 11.91 7.50 21.28
C SER A 410 13.43 7.37 21.19
N GLN A 411 13.98 6.16 21.18
CA GLN A 411 15.42 5.94 21.02
C GLN A 411 15.94 6.44 19.67
N GLU A 412 15.22 6.15 18.58
CA GLU A 412 15.60 6.62 17.24
C GLU A 412 15.45 8.14 17.09
N ILE A 413 14.44 8.74 17.73
CA ILE A 413 14.28 10.20 17.78
C ILE A 413 15.45 10.86 18.51
N GLU A 414 15.80 10.41 19.72
CA GLU A 414 16.92 10.99 20.48
C GLU A 414 18.26 10.80 19.74
N ARG A 415 18.43 9.64 19.09
CA ARG A 415 19.59 9.41 18.22
C ARG A 415 19.62 10.40 17.05
N LEU A 416 18.49 10.65 16.39
CA LEU A 416 18.42 11.61 15.27
C LEU A 416 18.80 13.02 15.74
N LYS A 417 18.33 13.44 16.93
CA LYS A 417 18.70 14.72 17.53
C LYS A 417 20.21 14.84 17.78
N GLU A 418 20.86 13.76 18.24
CA GLU A 418 22.30 13.74 18.50
C GLU A 418 23.14 13.70 17.21
N LYS A 419 22.75 12.86 16.24
CA LYS A 419 23.58 12.55 15.06
C LYS A 419 23.32 13.45 13.85
N ASP A 420 22.15 14.07 13.77
CA ASP A 420 21.78 14.99 12.70
C ASP A 420 20.94 16.15 13.29
N PRO A 421 21.57 17.01 14.12
CA PRO A 421 20.86 18.07 14.83
C PRO A 421 20.29 19.16 13.90
N THR A 422 20.70 19.17 12.64
CA THR A 422 20.32 20.17 11.64
C THR A 422 19.33 19.66 10.61
N CYS A 423 18.81 18.43 10.73
CA CYS A 423 17.71 17.97 9.90
C CYS A 423 16.37 18.60 10.34
N LEU A 424 15.43 18.72 9.41
CA LEU A 424 14.15 19.38 9.65
C LEU A 424 13.36 18.74 10.78
N ALA A 425 13.31 17.40 10.81
CA ALA A 425 12.62 16.66 11.86
C ALA A 425 13.17 17.01 13.27
N THR A 426 14.48 17.14 13.42
CA THR A 426 15.11 17.56 14.68
C THR A 426 14.74 18.99 15.04
N PHE A 427 14.76 19.93 14.09
CA PHE A 427 14.32 21.31 14.34
C PHE A 427 12.87 21.34 14.86
N ILE A 428 11.94 20.67 14.17
CA ILE A 428 10.52 20.63 14.55
C ILE A 428 10.35 20.06 15.96
N LEU A 429 10.99 18.93 16.26
CA LEU A 429 10.89 18.27 17.57
C LEU A 429 11.46 19.14 18.70
N ASN A 430 12.59 19.80 18.48
CA ASN A 430 13.21 20.66 19.49
C ASN A 430 12.42 21.96 19.70
N ILE A 431 11.86 22.56 18.63
CA ILE A 431 10.97 23.71 18.74
C ILE A 431 9.72 23.33 19.55
N GLN A 432 9.09 22.19 19.26
CA GLN A 432 7.94 21.69 20.02
C GLN A 432 8.29 21.47 21.49
N GLN A 433 9.47 20.93 21.78
CA GLN A 433 9.94 20.76 23.15
C GLN A 433 10.10 22.11 23.87
N LEU A 434 10.75 23.10 23.26
CA LEU A 434 10.91 24.43 23.83
C LEU A 434 9.57 25.13 24.07
N MET A 435 8.62 24.98 23.13
CA MET A 435 7.24 25.47 23.30
C MET A 435 6.53 24.83 24.50
N ASN A 436 6.70 23.52 24.70
CA ASN A 436 6.12 22.81 25.86
C ASN A 436 6.80 23.19 27.19
N GLU A 437 8.07 23.58 27.16
CA GLU A 437 8.83 24.10 28.30
C GLU A 437 8.59 25.61 28.53
N GLU A 438 7.69 26.24 27.76
CA GLU A 438 7.37 27.68 27.80
C GLU A 438 8.59 28.59 27.50
N LYS A 439 9.62 28.07 26.82
CA LYS A 439 10.82 28.78 26.40
C LYS A 439 10.63 29.41 25.02
N TYR A 440 9.72 30.38 24.94
CA TYR A 440 9.27 30.94 23.66
C TYR A 440 10.37 31.69 22.90
N GLU A 441 11.24 32.44 23.58
CA GLU A 441 12.36 33.17 22.95
C GLU A 441 13.36 32.20 22.29
N GLU A 442 13.74 31.13 22.99
CA GLU A 442 14.61 30.08 22.46
C GLU A 442 13.94 29.34 21.28
N ALA A 443 12.64 29.09 21.37
CA ALA A 443 11.87 28.46 20.29
C ALA A 443 11.85 29.35 19.04
N GLU A 444 11.69 30.67 19.19
CA GLU A 444 11.70 31.63 18.09
C GLU A 444 13.08 31.72 17.43
N GLU A 445 14.16 31.78 18.22
CA GLU A 445 15.52 31.75 17.70
C GLU A 445 15.81 30.46 16.90
N LEU A 446 15.37 29.31 17.42
CA LEU A 446 15.56 28.03 16.77
C LEU A 446 14.73 27.94 15.47
N HIS A 447 13.50 28.45 15.50
CA HIS A 447 12.66 28.57 14.31
C HIS A 447 13.30 29.47 13.24
N ALA A 448 13.88 30.61 13.62
CA ALA A 448 14.59 31.49 12.68
C ALA A 448 15.82 30.80 12.03
N LYS A 449 16.54 29.97 12.79
CA LYS A 449 17.65 29.15 12.26
C LYS A 449 17.16 28.09 11.28
N MET A 450 16.07 27.39 11.62
CA MET A 450 15.41 26.43 10.73
C MET A 450 14.98 27.10 9.43
N ASP A 451 14.29 28.24 9.53
CA ASP A 451 13.85 29.05 8.40
C ASP A 451 15.02 29.45 7.50
N LYS A 452 16.14 29.91 8.05
CA LYS A 452 17.30 30.28 7.24
C LYS A 452 17.88 29.09 6.45
N LEU A 453 17.86 27.89 7.04
CA LEU A 453 18.40 26.69 6.41
C LEU A 453 17.45 26.11 5.34
N TYR A 454 16.14 26.25 5.54
CA TYR A 454 15.11 25.61 4.70
C TYR A 454 14.31 26.57 3.80
N LYS A 455 14.32 27.90 4.03
CA LYS A 455 13.61 28.89 3.18
C LYS A 455 14.27 29.13 1.81
N GLU A 456 15.57 28.89 1.63
CA GLU A 456 16.22 29.01 0.30
C GLU A 456 15.78 27.92 -0.70
N THR A 457 15.20 26.82 -0.21
CA THR A 457 14.62 25.74 -1.04
C THR A 457 13.21 26.08 -1.58
N SER A 458 12.60 27.19 -1.15
CA SER A 458 11.26 27.61 -1.60
C SER A 458 11.28 28.41 -2.91
N SER A 459 12.35 29.14 -3.22
CA SER A 459 12.36 30.16 -4.29
C SER A 459 13.13 29.80 -5.57
N THR A 460 13.80 28.65 -5.64
CA THR A 460 14.47 28.21 -6.88
C THR A 460 13.62 27.18 -7.62
N ILE A 461 13.43 27.41 -8.91
CA ILE A 461 12.52 26.74 -9.87
C ILE A 461 11.10 27.32 -9.90
N GLN A 462 11.02 28.63 -10.19
CA GLN A 462 10.06 29.10 -11.19
C GLN A 462 10.64 28.76 -12.57
N THR A 463 10.05 27.80 -13.27
CA THR A 463 9.75 27.80 -14.71
C THR A 463 9.06 26.51 -15.10
#